data_AF-A0A7S1DCC6-F1
#
_entry.id   AF-A0A7S1DCC6-F1
#
_cell.length_a   1.000
_cell.length_b   1.000
_cell.length_c   1.000
_cell.angle_alpha   90.00
_cell.angle_beta   90.00
_cell.angle_gamma   90.00
#
_symmetry.space_group_name_H-M   'P 1'
#
loop_
_entity.id
_entity.type
_entity.pdbx_description
1 polymer ?
#
loop_
_entity_poly.entity_id
_entity_poly.type
_entity_poly.pdbx_seq_one_letter_code
_entity_poly.pdbx_strand_id
1 'polypeptide(L)'
;MLAMYRTMKQTGIPVFAGFTIDEIVQKGCKYFKDAIDAGEVALAAINEEEGWSTNYLIFMQQLSNRYFNRAMFLLTVRGDHPQPDDAKSQGLMDLSTCKDMDREVVDNGEREGFKGSFNEYFELLLSRIRGMLTLIKLGCCEEDEWGLEELFEDARVALMGALDEPKHALFVQMEPAGQMQRLDFALIDYLLTTSPLAPTSSQEEEAARIAIRMLVEDEYVIGEAGSVALKALIDRVKGMSADELGGEDPSDVQAKLFQYRHKVTEAISLQFSKSEELRRASYYACNAGDFTMEFF
;
A
#
# COMPACT_ATOMS: atom_id res chain seq x y z
N MET A 1 14.23 5.57 -8.78
CA MET A 1 14.73 4.43 -9.58
C MET A 1 13.64 3.42 -9.93
N LEU A 2 13.00 2.75 -8.95
CA LEU A 2 11.96 1.73 -9.24
C LEU A 2 10.81 2.24 -10.14
N ALA A 3 10.30 3.45 -9.87
CA ALA A 3 9.27 4.07 -10.70
C ALA A 3 9.73 4.28 -12.15
N MET A 4 10.94 4.80 -12.35
CA MET A 4 11.52 5.00 -13.69
C MET A 4 11.65 3.67 -14.44
N TYR A 5 12.16 2.63 -13.77
CA TYR A 5 12.26 1.29 -14.34
C TYR A 5 10.88 0.77 -14.79
N ARG A 6 9.87 0.82 -13.92
CA ARG A 6 8.51 0.38 -14.25
C ARG A 6 7.91 1.16 -15.42
N THR A 7 8.08 2.48 -15.45
CA THR A 7 7.63 3.30 -16.57
C THR A 7 8.32 2.91 -17.88
N MET A 8 9.63 2.65 -17.87
CA MET A 8 10.35 2.20 -19.06
C MET A 8 9.88 0.82 -19.54
N LYS A 9 9.66 -0.13 -18.63
CA LYS A 9 9.14 -1.47 -18.98
C LYS A 9 7.73 -1.40 -19.57
N GLN A 10 6.87 -0.53 -19.03
CA GLN A 10 5.49 -0.39 -19.51
C GLN A 10 5.41 0.34 -20.86
N THR A 11 6.26 1.35 -21.08
CA THR A 11 6.21 2.20 -22.28
C THR A 11 7.12 1.71 -23.41
N GLY A 12 8.08 0.84 -23.12
CA GLY A 12 9.10 0.39 -24.07
C GLY A 12 10.12 1.48 -24.44
N ILE A 13 10.16 2.61 -23.72
CA ILE A 13 11.10 3.70 -24.00
C ILE A 13 12.51 3.27 -23.58
N PRO A 14 13.53 3.38 -24.46
CA PRO A 14 14.89 2.90 -24.19
C PRO A 14 15.69 3.79 -23.23
N VAL A 15 15.33 5.08 -23.11
CA VAL A 15 15.99 6.05 -22.23
C VAL A 15 14.94 6.93 -21.55
N PHE A 16 14.97 7.01 -20.22
CA PHE A 16 14.07 7.87 -19.44
C PHE A 16 14.88 8.80 -18.53
N ALA A 17 14.67 10.11 -18.65
CA ALA A 17 15.44 11.15 -17.95
C ALA A 17 16.97 11.00 -18.10
N GLY A 18 17.43 10.51 -19.26
CA GLY A 18 18.86 10.32 -19.55
C GLY A 18 19.47 9.02 -19.01
N PHE A 19 18.67 8.09 -18.49
CA PHE A 19 19.14 6.79 -18.02
C PHE A 19 18.61 5.64 -18.88
N THR A 20 19.45 4.65 -19.16
CA THR A 20 19.03 3.34 -19.67
C THR A 20 18.50 2.44 -18.55
N ILE A 21 17.86 1.31 -18.90
CA ILE A 21 17.46 0.30 -17.91
C ILE A 21 18.67 -0.19 -17.11
N ASP A 22 19.76 -0.55 -17.79
CA ASP A 22 20.98 -1.05 -17.15
C ASP A 22 21.54 -0.04 -16.13
N GLU A 23 21.56 1.25 -16.48
CA GLU A 23 22.03 2.30 -15.58
C GLU A 23 21.10 2.48 -14.37
N ILE A 24 19.77 2.38 -14.56
CA ILE A 24 18.81 2.44 -13.46
C ILE A 24 19.00 1.26 -12.50
N VAL A 25 19.19 0.05 -13.05
CA VAL A 25 19.41 -1.17 -12.26
C VAL A 25 20.71 -1.04 -11.46
N GLN A 26 21.83 -0.76 -12.11
CA GLN A 26 23.14 -0.65 -11.45
C GLN A 26 23.17 0.45 -10.39
N LYS A 27 22.69 1.66 -10.74
CA LYS A 27 22.67 2.78 -9.78
C LYS A 27 21.68 2.50 -8.64
N GLY A 28 20.51 1.94 -8.93
CA GLY A 28 19.53 1.58 -7.90
C GLY A 28 20.06 0.57 -6.89
N CYS A 29 20.69 -0.52 -7.37
CA CYS A 29 21.34 -1.50 -6.50
C CYS A 29 22.41 -0.84 -5.61
N LYS A 30 23.25 0.00 -6.21
CA LYS A 30 24.29 0.72 -5.46
C LYS A 30 23.72 1.66 -4.40
N TYR A 31 22.71 2.47 -4.74
CA TYR A 31 22.11 3.42 -3.79
C TYR A 31 21.52 2.71 -2.56
N PHE A 32 20.79 1.60 -2.77
CA PHE A 32 20.23 0.86 -1.65
C PHE A 32 21.31 0.17 -0.82
N LYS A 33 22.33 -0.39 -1.47
CA LYS A 33 23.47 -0.99 -0.76
C LYS A 33 24.18 0.04 0.11
N ASP A 34 24.63 1.16 -0.47
CA ASP A 34 25.35 2.20 0.26
C ASP A 34 24.53 2.75 1.44
N ALA A 35 23.21 2.92 1.26
CA ALA A 35 22.32 3.40 2.31
C ALA A 35 22.08 2.39 3.44
N ILE A 36 22.02 1.10 3.13
CA ILE A 36 21.87 0.03 4.13
C ILE A 36 23.19 -0.15 4.88
N ASP A 37 24.33 -0.26 4.18
CA ASP A 37 25.65 -0.42 4.80
C ASP A 37 25.92 0.74 5.80
N ALA A 38 25.62 1.99 5.42
CA ALA A 38 25.73 3.13 6.32
C ALA A 38 24.73 3.08 7.49
N GLY A 39 23.52 2.58 7.24
CA GLY A 39 22.48 2.41 8.26
C GLY A 39 22.83 1.34 9.30
N GLU A 40 23.39 0.21 8.89
CA GLU A 40 23.85 -0.86 9.79
C GLU A 40 24.95 -0.36 10.73
N VAL A 41 25.94 0.38 10.20
CA VAL A 41 27.01 0.99 11.02
C VAL A 41 26.42 1.98 12.04
N ALA A 42 25.49 2.83 11.61
CA ALA A 42 24.85 3.79 12.50
C ALA A 42 23.99 3.11 13.58
N LEU A 43 23.23 2.08 13.22
CA LEU A 43 22.41 1.31 14.18
C LEU A 43 23.28 0.64 15.25
N ALA A 44 24.42 0.07 14.85
CA ALA A 44 25.37 -0.54 15.78
C ALA A 44 25.93 0.48 16.78
N ALA A 45 26.28 1.69 16.31
CA ALA A 45 26.76 2.78 17.17
C ALA A 45 25.68 3.25 18.17
N ILE A 46 24.43 3.41 17.71
CA ILE A 46 23.30 3.77 18.59
C ILE A 46 23.06 2.69 19.65
N ASN A 47 23.15 1.41 19.28
CA ASN A 47 23.01 0.31 20.23
C ASN A 47 24.09 0.33 21.32
N GLU A 48 25.34 0.61 20.95
CA GLU A 48 26.45 0.69 21.91
C GLU A 48 26.28 1.87 22.88
N GLU A 49 25.75 3.00 22.41
CA GLU A 49 25.55 4.20 23.21
C GLU A 49 24.28 4.17 24.08
N GLU A 50 23.15 3.75 23.50
CA GLU A 50 21.82 3.89 24.10
C GLU A 50 21.12 2.55 24.42
N GLY A 51 21.59 1.44 23.85
CA GLY A 51 20.91 0.14 23.95
C GLY A 51 19.52 0.13 23.30
N TRP A 52 18.57 -0.59 23.91
CA TRP A 52 17.16 -0.63 23.48
C TRP A 52 16.44 0.67 23.87
N SER A 53 16.76 1.77 23.19
CA SER A 53 16.12 3.07 23.39
C SER A 53 15.02 3.33 22.37
N THR A 54 14.18 4.34 22.63
CA THR A 54 13.22 4.83 21.63
C THR A 54 13.90 5.25 20.32
N ASN A 55 15.07 5.92 20.39
CA ASN A 55 15.80 6.32 19.19
C ASN A 55 16.31 5.10 18.42
N TYR A 56 16.80 4.09 19.13
CA TYR A 56 17.23 2.82 18.54
C TYR A 56 16.08 2.14 17.78
N LEU A 57 14.90 2.03 18.39
CA LEU A 57 13.72 1.42 17.76
C LEU A 57 13.25 2.21 16.53
N ILE A 58 13.21 3.55 16.60
CA ILE A 58 12.89 4.41 15.45
C ILE A 58 13.89 4.18 14.32
N PHE A 59 15.18 4.13 14.65
CA PHE A 59 16.22 3.95 13.64
C PHE A 59 16.16 2.56 13.01
N MET A 60 15.94 1.52 13.82
CA MET A 60 15.74 0.14 13.35
C MET A 60 14.55 0.06 12.39
N GLN A 61 13.42 0.70 12.70
CA GLN A 61 12.26 0.75 11.81
C GLN A 61 12.57 1.44 10.47
N GLN A 62 13.37 2.51 10.49
CA GLN A 62 13.83 3.17 9.26
C GLN A 62 14.77 2.28 8.45
N LEU A 63 15.64 1.50 9.11
CA LEU A 63 16.52 0.56 8.44
C LEU A 63 15.74 -0.61 7.83
N SER A 64 14.77 -1.16 8.56
CA SER A 64 13.79 -2.13 8.05
C SER A 64 13.12 -1.64 6.75
N ASN A 65 12.65 -0.38 6.74
CA ASN A 65 12.09 0.23 5.53
C ASN A 65 13.08 0.27 4.34
N ARG A 66 14.38 0.42 4.60
CA ARG A 66 15.40 0.40 3.53
C ARG A 66 15.58 -1.01 2.97
N TYR A 67 15.62 -2.04 3.82
CA TYR A 67 15.64 -3.43 3.36
C TYR A 67 14.40 -3.76 2.54
N PHE A 68 13.21 -3.40 3.02
CA PHE A 68 11.98 -3.62 2.25
C PHE A 68 12.02 -2.97 0.88
N ASN A 69 12.45 -1.70 0.81
CA ASN A 69 12.55 -0.99 -0.46
C ASN A 69 13.61 -1.60 -1.39
N ARG A 70 14.73 -2.10 -0.86
CA ARG A 70 15.75 -2.81 -1.64
C ARG A 70 15.20 -4.14 -2.16
N ALA A 71 14.50 -4.92 -1.34
CA ALA A 71 13.81 -6.13 -1.75
C ALA A 71 12.84 -5.87 -2.90
N MET A 72 11.94 -4.89 -2.72
CA MET A 72 10.99 -4.47 -3.75
C MET A 72 11.69 -4.12 -5.07
N PHE A 73 12.84 -3.44 -4.98
CA PHE A 73 13.63 -3.09 -6.15
C PHE A 73 14.24 -4.33 -6.81
N LEU A 74 15.05 -5.10 -6.08
CA LEU A 74 15.80 -6.26 -6.59
C LEU A 74 14.86 -7.29 -7.23
N LEU A 75 13.77 -7.63 -6.55
CA LEU A 75 12.81 -8.61 -7.03
C LEU A 75 12.08 -8.13 -8.30
N THR A 76 11.77 -6.82 -8.39
CA THR A 76 11.12 -6.25 -9.58
C THR A 76 12.07 -6.15 -10.77
N VAL A 77 13.35 -5.83 -10.55
CA VAL A 77 14.34 -5.62 -11.64
C VAL A 77 15.09 -6.88 -12.04
N ARG A 78 14.85 -8.01 -11.35
CA ARG A 78 15.56 -9.29 -11.53
C ARG A 78 15.81 -9.68 -12.98
N GLY A 79 14.81 -9.53 -13.85
CA GLY A 79 14.90 -9.93 -15.26
C GLY A 79 15.91 -9.13 -16.09
N ASP A 80 16.24 -7.91 -15.66
CA ASP A 80 17.22 -7.04 -16.31
C ASP A 80 18.50 -6.88 -15.44
N HIS A 81 18.63 -7.63 -14.35
CA HIS A 81 19.82 -7.61 -13.49
C HIS A 81 20.93 -8.48 -14.10
N PRO A 82 22.22 -8.06 -14.06
CA PRO A 82 23.33 -8.85 -14.60
C PRO A 82 23.48 -10.24 -13.97
N GLN A 83 23.02 -10.39 -12.73
CA GLN A 83 22.98 -11.64 -11.96
C GLN A 83 21.56 -11.84 -11.39
N PRO A 84 20.62 -12.40 -12.18
CA PRO A 84 19.22 -12.51 -11.78
C PRO A 84 19.00 -13.34 -10.51
N ASP A 85 19.71 -14.47 -10.38
CA ASP A 85 19.56 -15.35 -9.22
C ASP A 85 20.08 -14.69 -7.95
N ASP A 86 21.24 -14.02 -8.03
CA ASP A 86 21.80 -13.26 -6.89
C ASP A 86 20.84 -12.14 -6.46
N ALA A 87 20.23 -11.42 -7.41
CA ALA A 87 19.23 -10.39 -7.11
C ALA A 87 17.97 -10.99 -6.45
N LYS A 88 17.52 -12.17 -6.89
CA LYS A 88 16.41 -12.88 -6.23
C LYS A 88 16.77 -13.24 -4.80
N SER A 89 17.89 -13.93 -4.59
CA SER A 89 18.33 -14.37 -3.26
C SER A 89 18.54 -13.20 -2.31
N GLN A 90 19.18 -12.12 -2.76
CA GLN A 90 19.35 -10.90 -1.94
C GLN A 90 18.01 -10.24 -1.63
N GLY A 91 17.11 -10.14 -2.63
CA GLY A 91 15.78 -9.55 -2.41
C GLY A 91 14.94 -10.33 -1.40
N LEU A 92 14.97 -11.66 -1.42
CA LEU A 92 14.28 -12.49 -0.42
C LEU A 92 14.93 -12.39 0.96
N MET A 93 16.27 -12.37 1.02
CA MET A 93 16.99 -12.14 2.28
C MET A 93 16.62 -10.80 2.92
N ASP A 94 16.52 -9.74 2.11
CA ASP A 94 16.09 -8.41 2.57
C ASP A 94 14.66 -8.40 3.11
N LEU A 95 13.72 -9.16 2.51
CA LEU A 95 12.37 -9.32 3.05
C LEU A 95 12.40 -10.00 4.43
N SER A 96 13.19 -11.06 4.57
CA SER A 96 13.36 -11.75 5.86
C SER A 96 13.95 -10.80 6.91
N THR A 97 15.03 -10.09 6.59
CA THR A 97 15.64 -9.13 7.52
C THR A 97 14.68 -8.01 7.91
N CYS A 98 13.89 -7.50 6.96
CA CYS A 98 12.83 -6.54 7.24
C CYS A 98 11.77 -7.12 8.19
N LYS A 99 11.34 -8.37 7.98
CA LYS A 99 10.39 -9.08 8.87
C LYS A 99 10.90 -9.13 10.30
N ASP A 100 12.16 -9.53 10.45
CA ASP A 100 12.78 -9.75 11.75
C ASP A 100 12.93 -8.42 12.49
N MET A 101 13.37 -7.36 11.80
CA MET A 101 13.44 -6.01 12.38
C MET A 101 12.06 -5.46 12.75
N ASP A 102 11.04 -5.62 11.90
CA ASP A 102 9.67 -5.16 12.21
C ASP A 102 9.14 -5.85 13.49
N ARG A 103 9.41 -7.16 13.64
CA ARG A 103 9.06 -7.92 14.86
C ARG A 103 9.84 -7.46 16.08
N GLU A 104 11.15 -7.27 15.97
CA GLU A 104 11.99 -6.78 17.07
C GLU A 104 11.55 -5.39 17.55
N VAL A 105 11.13 -4.52 16.63
CA VAL A 105 10.61 -3.18 16.99
C VAL A 105 9.32 -3.30 17.80
N VAL A 106 8.40 -4.19 17.40
CA VAL A 106 7.15 -4.42 18.14
C VAL A 106 7.43 -5.03 19.52
N ASP A 107 8.16 -6.15 19.56
CA ASP A 107 8.42 -6.91 20.78
C ASP A 107 9.14 -6.11 21.87
N ASN A 108 10.09 -5.26 21.47
CA ASN A 108 10.84 -4.42 22.40
C ASN A 108 10.17 -3.06 22.62
N GLY A 109 9.37 -2.59 21.65
CA GLY A 109 8.64 -1.35 21.78
C GLY A 109 7.61 -1.38 22.90
N GLU A 110 6.90 -2.50 23.05
CA GLU A 110 5.97 -2.70 24.17
C GLU A 110 6.68 -2.65 25.54
N ARG A 111 7.89 -3.22 25.63
CA ARG A 111 8.66 -3.30 26.88
C ARG A 111 9.21 -1.96 27.32
N GLU A 112 9.71 -1.17 26.37
CA GLU A 112 10.32 0.14 26.63
C GLU A 112 9.30 1.28 26.73
N GLY A 113 8.00 0.96 26.67
CA GLY A 113 6.93 1.95 26.64
C GLY A 113 6.96 2.81 25.38
N PHE A 114 7.64 2.34 24.33
CA PHE A 114 7.63 2.94 23.00
C PHE A 114 6.24 2.75 22.40
N LYS A 115 5.38 3.72 22.69
CA LYS A 115 4.16 3.95 21.92
C LYS A 115 4.59 4.69 20.66
N GLY A 116 5.28 4.01 19.74
CA GLY A 116 5.34 4.47 18.35
C GLY A 116 3.92 4.86 17.94
N SER A 117 3.74 5.95 17.18
CA SER A 117 2.37 6.40 16.95
C SER A 117 1.63 5.25 16.26
N PHE A 118 0.52 4.80 16.84
CA PHE A 118 -0.30 3.71 16.27
C PHE A 118 -0.63 3.97 14.78
N ASN A 119 -0.67 5.25 14.40
CA ASN A 119 -0.73 5.71 13.02
C ASN A 119 0.46 5.22 12.16
N GLU A 120 1.70 5.47 12.58
CA GLU A 120 2.89 5.00 11.86
C GLU A 120 2.93 3.47 11.74
N TYR A 121 2.47 2.74 12.75
CA TYR A 121 2.39 1.28 12.70
C TYR A 121 1.35 0.79 11.68
N PHE A 122 0.14 1.36 11.69
CA PHE A 122 -0.87 1.02 10.68
C PHE A 122 -0.41 1.36 9.25
N GLU A 123 0.22 2.51 9.05
CA GLU A 123 0.78 2.90 7.76
C GLU A 123 1.91 1.98 7.31
N LEU A 124 2.76 1.53 8.24
CA LEU A 124 3.79 0.54 7.99
C LEU A 124 3.19 -0.78 7.51
N LEU A 125 2.22 -1.33 8.24
CA LEU A 125 1.55 -2.58 7.89
C LEU A 125 0.87 -2.49 6.52
N LEU A 126 0.11 -1.43 6.26
CA LEU A 126 -0.48 -1.21 4.94
C LEU A 126 0.57 -1.10 3.83
N SER A 127 1.71 -0.45 4.10
CA SER A 127 2.81 -0.38 3.15
C SER A 127 3.42 -1.77 2.88
N ARG A 128 3.56 -2.63 3.89
CA ARG A 128 4.05 -4.01 3.73
C ARG A 128 3.08 -4.84 2.89
N ILE A 129 1.80 -4.84 3.26
CA ILE A 129 0.73 -5.55 2.56
C ILE A 129 0.74 -5.18 1.08
N ARG A 130 0.70 -3.87 0.76
CA ARG A 130 0.64 -3.39 -0.64
C ARG A 130 1.90 -3.75 -1.43
N GLY A 131 3.07 -3.70 -0.81
CA GLY A 131 4.31 -4.08 -1.47
C GLY A 131 4.37 -5.57 -1.77
N MET A 132 3.97 -6.44 -0.83
CA MET A 132 3.90 -7.89 -1.08
C MET A 132 2.89 -8.26 -2.14
N LEU A 133 1.69 -7.69 -2.10
CA LEU A 133 0.69 -7.89 -3.16
C LEU A 133 1.25 -7.50 -4.53
N THR A 134 2.06 -6.43 -4.58
CA THR A 134 2.75 -6.03 -5.81
C THR A 134 3.78 -7.06 -6.26
N LEU A 135 4.56 -7.66 -5.35
CA LEU A 135 5.53 -8.71 -5.69
C LEU A 135 4.85 -9.98 -6.19
N ILE A 136 3.75 -10.39 -5.55
CA ILE A 136 2.97 -11.56 -5.95
C ILE A 136 2.39 -11.33 -7.36
N LYS A 137 1.78 -10.17 -7.61
CA LYS A 137 1.27 -9.77 -8.94
C LYS A 137 2.29 -9.84 -10.06
N LEU A 138 3.54 -9.52 -9.74
CA LEU A 138 4.64 -9.52 -10.70
C LEU A 138 5.26 -10.92 -10.87
N GLY A 139 4.77 -11.94 -10.15
CA GLY A 139 5.37 -13.28 -10.14
C GLY A 139 6.76 -13.29 -9.53
N CYS A 140 7.07 -12.32 -8.67
CA CYS A 140 8.37 -12.18 -8.02
C CYS A 140 8.50 -13.02 -6.75
N CYS A 141 7.36 -13.30 -6.11
CA CYS A 141 7.24 -14.09 -4.89
C CYS A 141 6.13 -15.13 -5.13
N GLU A 142 6.49 -16.41 -5.14
CA GLU A 142 5.57 -17.52 -5.44
C GLU A 142 4.81 -17.99 -4.20
N GLU A 143 5.38 -17.77 -3.02
CA GLU A 143 4.82 -18.15 -1.73
C GLU A 143 4.52 -16.90 -0.91
N ASP A 144 3.51 -16.96 -0.05
CA ASP A 144 3.27 -15.91 0.95
C ASP A 144 4.29 -16.02 2.09
N GLU A 145 5.56 -15.75 1.78
CA GLU A 145 6.68 -15.84 2.73
C GLU A 145 6.49 -14.89 3.92
N TRP A 146 5.72 -13.81 3.73
CA TRP A 146 5.50 -12.83 4.78
C TRP A 146 4.32 -13.15 5.70
N GLY A 147 3.37 -13.97 5.27
CA GLY A 147 2.13 -14.20 6.01
C GLY A 147 1.24 -12.96 5.92
N LEU A 148 0.75 -12.63 4.72
CA LEU A 148 -0.14 -11.51 4.47
C LEU A 148 -1.40 -11.58 5.35
N GLU A 149 -1.91 -12.77 5.65
CA GLU A 149 -3.04 -12.94 6.56
C GLU A 149 -2.75 -12.41 7.97
N GLU A 150 -1.56 -12.68 8.51
CA GLU A 150 -1.12 -12.13 9.81
C GLU A 150 -1.02 -10.60 9.73
N LEU A 151 -0.44 -10.06 8.66
CA LEU A 151 -0.33 -8.61 8.46
C LEU A 151 -1.70 -7.91 8.35
N PHE A 152 -2.67 -8.54 7.67
CA PHE A 152 -4.04 -8.03 7.59
C PHE A 152 -4.71 -8.00 8.97
N GLU A 153 -4.54 -9.07 9.75
CA GLU A 153 -5.09 -9.15 11.10
C GLU A 153 -4.45 -8.12 12.02
N ASP A 154 -3.13 -7.96 11.98
CA ASP A 154 -2.42 -6.94 12.75
C ASP A 154 -2.88 -5.53 12.38
N ALA A 155 -3.07 -5.25 11.08
CA ALA A 155 -3.57 -3.96 10.61
C ALA A 155 -5.01 -3.71 11.06
N ARG A 156 -5.84 -4.76 11.08
CA ARG A 156 -7.21 -4.71 11.57
C ARG A 156 -7.24 -4.44 13.07
N VAL A 157 -6.42 -5.15 13.86
CA VAL A 157 -6.31 -4.95 15.32
C VAL A 157 -5.85 -3.52 15.62
N ALA A 158 -4.85 -3.01 14.90
CA ALA A 158 -4.37 -1.64 15.05
C ALA A 158 -5.47 -0.61 14.73
N LEU A 159 -6.22 -0.80 13.64
CA LEU A 159 -7.33 0.07 13.27
C LEU A 159 -8.47 0.03 14.29
N MET A 160 -8.87 -1.16 14.73
CA MET A 160 -9.94 -1.33 15.70
C MET A 160 -9.57 -0.74 17.06
N GLY A 161 -8.32 -0.89 17.51
CA GLY A 161 -7.84 -0.25 18.74
C GLY A 161 -7.85 1.27 18.68
N ALA A 162 -7.64 1.86 17.48
CA ALA A 162 -7.73 3.31 17.30
C ALA A 162 -9.18 3.84 17.40
N LEU A 163 -10.19 3.03 17.04
CA LEU A 163 -11.60 3.47 17.05
C LEU A 163 -12.10 3.87 18.43
N ASP A 164 -11.50 3.33 19.49
CA ASP A 164 -11.84 3.66 20.88
C ASP A 164 -11.42 5.10 21.26
N GLU A 165 -10.61 5.77 20.43
CA GLU A 165 -10.16 7.14 20.62
C GLU A 165 -10.59 8.06 19.46
N PRO A 166 -11.66 8.87 19.60
CA PRO A 166 -12.19 9.73 18.52
C PRO A 166 -11.21 10.79 17.98
N LYS A 167 -10.15 11.11 18.73
CA LYS A 167 -9.10 12.07 18.34
C LYS A 167 -7.79 11.38 17.99
N HIS A 168 -7.83 10.07 17.74
CA HIS A 168 -6.65 9.30 17.43
C HIS A 168 -5.92 9.87 16.20
N ALA A 169 -4.59 9.86 16.22
CA ALA A 169 -3.76 10.44 15.16
C ALA A 169 -4.05 9.85 13.77
N LEU A 170 -4.47 8.58 13.72
CA LEU A 170 -4.88 7.88 12.50
C LEU A 170 -6.05 8.57 11.77
N PHE A 171 -6.91 9.28 12.52
CA PHE A 171 -8.13 9.90 11.97
C PHE A 171 -7.99 11.39 11.66
N VAL A 172 -6.79 11.97 11.83
CA VAL A 172 -6.55 13.40 11.57
C VAL A 172 -6.66 13.72 10.08
N GLN A 173 -6.16 12.83 9.22
CA GLN A 173 -6.13 13.05 7.77
C GLN A 173 -7.29 12.36 7.04
N MET A 174 -7.84 11.29 7.63
CA MET A 174 -8.83 10.44 7.00
C MET A 174 -9.74 9.85 8.07
N GLU A 175 -11.04 9.96 7.88
CA GLU A 175 -12.02 9.42 8.83
C GLU A 175 -11.90 7.89 8.97
N PRO A 176 -12.40 7.30 10.07
CA PRO A 176 -12.33 5.86 10.30
C PRO A 176 -12.83 5.00 9.14
N ALA A 177 -13.92 5.41 8.49
CA ALA A 177 -14.47 4.73 7.31
C ALA A 177 -13.45 4.70 6.15
N GLY A 178 -12.77 5.82 5.90
CA GLY A 178 -11.72 5.87 4.88
C GLY A 178 -10.53 4.95 5.21
N GLN A 179 -10.13 4.87 6.48
CA GLN A 179 -9.04 3.97 6.89
C GLN A 179 -9.43 2.50 6.74
N MET A 180 -10.67 2.14 7.06
CA MET A 180 -11.23 0.80 6.80
C MET A 180 -11.22 0.49 5.30
N GLN A 181 -11.70 1.41 4.47
CA GLN A 181 -11.68 1.26 3.01
C GLN A 181 -10.28 1.00 2.44
N ARG A 182 -9.23 1.59 3.03
CA ARG A 182 -7.84 1.33 2.59
C ARG A 182 -7.39 -0.10 2.86
N LEU A 183 -7.79 -0.64 4.00
CA LEU A 183 -7.49 -2.03 4.39
C LEU A 183 -8.30 -2.99 3.52
N ASP A 184 -9.60 -2.73 3.36
CA ASP A 184 -10.50 -3.52 2.53
C ASP A 184 -10.09 -3.56 1.06
N PHE A 185 -9.66 -2.42 0.53
CA PHE A 185 -9.12 -2.33 -0.82
C PHE A 185 -7.96 -3.31 -1.01
N ALA A 186 -7.04 -3.36 -0.04
CA ALA A 186 -5.91 -4.28 -0.09
C ALA A 186 -6.37 -5.73 0.13
N LEU A 187 -7.39 -5.97 0.96
CA LEU A 187 -7.92 -7.30 1.25
C LEU A 187 -8.64 -7.90 0.03
N ILE A 188 -9.47 -7.12 -0.67
CA ILE A 188 -10.06 -7.53 -1.95
C ILE A 188 -8.95 -7.91 -2.93
N ASP A 189 -7.90 -7.09 -3.00
CA ASP A 189 -6.78 -7.33 -3.88
C ASP A 189 -6.02 -8.62 -3.52
N TYR A 190 -5.84 -8.89 -2.23
CA TYR A 190 -5.30 -10.15 -1.72
C TYR A 190 -6.15 -11.34 -2.16
N LEU A 191 -7.44 -11.34 -1.80
CA LEU A 191 -8.37 -12.45 -2.08
C LEU A 191 -8.46 -12.81 -3.57
N LEU A 192 -8.30 -11.82 -4.44
CA LEU A 192 -8.38 -12.01 -5.89
C LEU A 192 -7.02 -12.27 -6.57
N THR A 193 -5.89 -12.12 -5.88
CA THR A 193 -4.56 -12.16 -6.52
C THR A 193 -3.59 -13.18 -5.94
N THR A 194 -3.73 -13.62 -4.69
CA THR A 194 -2.68 -14.42 -4.03
C THR A 194 -2.70 -15.90 -4.31
N SER A 195 -3.69 -16.41 -5.04
CA SER A 195 -3.66 -17.80 -5.51
C SER A 195 -2.84 -17.88 -6.81
N PRO A 196 -1.82 -18.77 -6.91
CA PRO A 196 -1.20 -19.11 -8.20
C PRO A 196 -2.19 -19.83 -9.14
N LEU A 197 -3.32 -20.28 -8.60
CA LEU A 197 -4.50 -20.74 -9.34
C LEU A 197 -5.55 -19.61 -9.37
N ALA A 198 -6.65 -19.79 -10.11
CA ALA A 198 -7.77 -18.86 -9.97
C ALA A 198 -8.22 -18.76 -8.49
N PRO A 199 -8.76 -17.62 -8.05
CA PRO A 199 -9.36 -17.48 -6.71
C PRO A 199 -10.38 -18.58 -6.45
N THR A 200 -10.45 -19.06 -5.21
CA THR A 200 -11.50 -20.01 -4.83
C THR A 200 -12.85 -19.30 -4.74
N SER A 201 -13.96 -20.01 -4.96
CA SER A 201 -15.29 -19.41 -4.85
C SER A 201 -15.56 -18.76 -3.49
N SER A 202 -14.94 -19.27 -2.41
CA SER A 202 -15.02 -18.67 -1.07
C SER A 202 -14.30 -17.32 -1.00
N GLN A 203 -13.14 -17.18 -1.64
CA GLN A 203 -12.40 -15.93 -1.69
C GLN A 203 -13.10 -14.89 -2.56
N GLU A 204 -13.65 -15.32 -3.71
CA GLU A 204 -14.45 -14.44 -4.57
C GLU A 204 -15.73 -13.96 -3.87
N GLU A 205 -16.39 -14.83 -3.10
CA GLU A 205 -17.57 -14.46 -2.31
C GLU A 205 -17.19 -13.46 -1.21
N GLU A 206 -16.10 -13.68 -0.50
CA GLU A 206 -15.66 -12.74 0.54
C GLU A 206 -15.24 -11.39 -0.05
N ALA A 207 -14.52 -11.39 -1.17
CA ALA A 207 -14.17 -10.16 -1.89
C ALA A 207 -15.42 -9.40 -2.35
N ALA A 208 -16.44 -10.12 -2.85
CA ALA A 208 -17.72 -9.53 -3.24
C ALA A 208 -18.50 -8.97 -2.02
N ARG A 209 -18.47 -9.66 -0.89
CA ARG A 209 -19.10 -9.20 0.36
C ARG A 209 -18.47 -7.90 0.86
N ILE A 210 -17.14 -7.84 0.90
CA ILE A 210 -16.40 -6.62 1.26
C ILE A 210 -16.72 -5.50 0.27
N ALA A 211 -16.73 -5.81 -1.04
CA ALA A 211 -17.08 -4.84 -2.07
C ALA A 211 -18.49 -4.28 -1.91
N ILE A 212 -19.50 -5.11 -1.60
CA ILE A 212 -20.87 -4.63 -1.33
C ILE A 212 -20.88 -3.69 -0.12
N ARG A 213 -20.24 -4.07 0.98
CA ARG A 213 -20.14 -3.20 2.17
C ARG A 213 -19.54 -1.85 1.80
N MET A 214 -18.39 -1.86 1.11
CA MET A 214 -17.72 -0.64 0.67
C MET A 214 -18.59 0.23 -0.24
N LEU A 215 -19.46 -0.38 -1.08
CA LEU A 215 -20.28 0.37 -2.03
C LEU A 215 -21.62 0.88 -1.46
N VAL A 216 -22.16 0.18 -0.45
CA VAL A 216 -23.51 0.42 0.09
C VAL A 216 -23.48 1.10 1.46
N GLU A 217 -22.56 0.68 2.32
CA GLU A 217 -22.54 1.05 3.74
C GLU A 217 -21.55 2.17 4.03
N ASP A 218 -20.44 2.23 3.30
CA ASP A 218 -19.42 3.23 3.57
C ASP A 218 -19.69 4.56 2.87
N GLU A 219 -19.42 5.67 3.56
CA GLU A 219 -19.24 6.95 2.90
C GLU A 219 -18.03 6.83 1.96
N TYR A 220 -18.19 7.13 0.68
CA TYR A 220 -17.08 7.03 -0.29
C TYR A 220 -16.05 8.12 -0.02
N VAL A 221 -15.03 7.79 0.77
CA VAL A 221 -13.93 8.70 1.08
C VAL A 221 -12.81 8.57 0.04
N ILE A 222 -12.66 7.39 -0.58
CA ILE A 222 -11.55 7.08 -1.50
C ILE A 222 -12.05 6.81 -2.91
N GLY A 223 -11.61 7.63 -3.87
CA GLY A 223 -12.07 7.57 -5.25
C GLY A 223 -11.76 6.24 -5.96
N GLU A 224 -10.57 5.69 -5.73
CA GLU A 224 -10.14 4.43 -6.33
C GLU A 224 -10.82 3.20 -5.72
N ALA A 225 -11.28 3.30 -4.47
CA ALA A 225 -11.87 2.19 -3.73
C ALA A 225 -13.14 1.67 -4.39
N GLY A 226 -14.01 2.58 -4.85
CA GLY A 226 -15.22 2.21 -5.57
C GLY A 226 -14.95 1.46 -6.87
N SER A 227 -13.92 1.84 -7.63
CA SER A 227 -13.58 1.13 -8.87
C SER A 227 -13.07 -0.28 -8.62
N VAL A 228 -12.38 -0.54 -7.51
CA VAL A 228 -11.89 -1.88 -7.16
C VAL A 228 -13.01 -2.76 -6.63
N ALA A 229 -13.85 -2.24 -5.74
CA ALA A 229 -15.04 -2.94 -5.27
C ALA A 229 -15.94 -3.36 -6.43
N LEU A 230 -16.19 -2.46 -7.38
CA LEU A 230 -16.99 -2.79 -8.57
C LEU A 230 -16.34 -3.81 -9.48
N LYS A 231 -15.01 -3.78 -9.63
CA LYS A 231 -14.29 -4.80 -10.40
C LYS A 231 -14.46 -6.19 -9.77
N ALA A 232 -14.31 -6.29 -8.44
CA ALA A 232 -14.50 -7.55 -7.72
C ALA A 232 -15.90 -8.13 -7.94
N LEU A 233 -16.94 -7.29 -7.91
CA LEU A 233 -18.32 -7.73 -8.19
C LEU A 233 -18.51 -8.19 -9.63
N ILE A 234 -17.98 -7.44 -10.60
CA ILE A 234 -18.05 -7.83 -12.02
C ILE A 234 -17.36 -9.17 -12.24
N ASP A 235 -16.20 -9.38 -11.64
CA ASP A 235 -15.44 -10.61 -11.78
C ASP A 235 -16.18 -11.81 -11.14
N ARG A 236 -16.82 -11.62 -9.97
CA ARG A 236 -17.70 -12.65 -9.37
C ARG A 236 -18.88 -13.00 -10.26
N VAL A 237 -19.57 -12.01 -10.82
CA VAL A 237 -20.78 -12.23 -11.65
C VAL A 237 -20.45 -12.99 -12.95
N LYS A 238 -19.24 -12.84 -13.51
CA LYS A 238 -18.81 -13.63 -14.69
C LYS A 238 -18.81 -15.13 -14.43
N GLY A 239 -18.58 -15.55 -13.19
CA GLY A 239 -18.58 -16.95 -12.78
C GLY A 239 -19.94 -17.49 -12.35
N MET A 240 -20.99 -16.65 -12.31
CA MET A 240 -22.31 -17.05 -11.79
C MET A 240 -23.25 -17.52 -12.90
N SER A 241 -24.10 -18.48 -12.55
CA SER A 241 -25.27 -18.88 -13.35
C SER A 241 -26.46 -17.94 -13.12
N ALA A 242 -27.42 -17.96 -14.04
CA ALA A 242 -28.67 -17.21 -13.86
C ALA A 242 -29.45 -17.63 -12.60
N ASP A 243 -29.39 -18.92 -12.23
CA ASP A 243 -30.05 -19.42 -11.02
C ASP A 243 -29.47 -18.79 -9.74
N GLU A 244 -28.15 -18.63 -9.68
CA GLU A 244 -27.47 -17.94 -8.58
C GLU A 244 -27.78 -16.42 -8.53
N LEU A 245 -28.22 -15.85 -9.65
CA LEU A 245 -28.62 -14.44 -9.79
C LEU A 245 -30.14 -14.24 -9.72
N GLY A 246 -30.89 -15.23 -9.20
CA GLY A 246 -32.34 -15.11 -9.05
C GLY A 246 -33.10 -15.07 -10.38
N GLY A 247 -32.52 -15.65 -11.44
CA GLY A 247 -33.06 -15.70 -12.79
C GLY A 247 -32.62 -14.56 -13.72
N GLU A 248 -31.78 -13.63 -13.25
CA GLU A 248 -31.20 -12.59 -14.11
C GLU A 248 -30.05 -13.14 -14.97
N ASP A 249 -29.93 -12.68 -16.22
CA ASP A 249 -28.78 -12.99 -17.09
C ASP A 249 -27.51 -12.36 -16.50
N PRO A 250 -26.44 -13.13 -16.23
CA PRO A 250 -25.15 -12.60 -15.78
C PRO A 250 -24.62 -11.45 -16.64
N SER A 251 -24.88 -11.47 -17.95
CA SER A 251 -24.47 -10.42 -18.89
C SER A 251 -25.19 -9.10 -18.61
N ASP A 252 -26.48 -9.16 -18.27
CA ASP A 252 -27.29 -7.99 -17.93
C ASP A 252 -26.86 -7.39 -16.58
N VAL A 253 -26.59 -8.24 -15.59
CA VAL A 253 -26.09 -7.81 -14.27
C VAL A 253 -24.72 -7.14 -14.43
N GLN A 254 -23.82 -7.72 -15.23
CA GLN A 254 -22.53 -7.11 -15.55
C GLN A 254 -22.70 -5.74 -16.22
N ALA A 255 -23.59 -5.62 -17.21
CA ALA A 255 -23.85 -4.36 -17.89
C ALA A 255 -24.35 -3.28 -16.91
N LYS A 256 -25.25 -3.63 -15.98
CA LYS A 256 -25.72 -2.73 -14.91
C LYS A 256 -24.56 -2.29 -14.01
N LEU A 257 -23.68 -3.21 -13.60
CA LEU A 257 -22.51 -2.89 -12.78
C LEU A 257 -21.51 -2.00 -13.51
N PHE A 258 -21.29 -2.21 -14.82
CA PHE A 258 -20.45 -1.33 -15.64
C PHE A 258 -21.04 0.08 -15.76
N GLN A 259 -22.35 0.20 -15.96
CA GLN A 259 -23.02 1.51 -15.98
C GLN A 259 -22.92 2.22 -14.63
N TYR A 260 -23.11 1.48 -13.54
CA TYR A 260 -22.96 2.03 -12.20
C TYR A 260 -21.51 2.49 -11.94
N ARG A 261 -20.51 1.71 -12.38
CA ARG A 261 -19.10 2.12 -12.33
C ARG A 261 -18.83 3.44 -13.03
N HIS A 262 -19.39 3.65 -14.21
CA HIS A 262 -19.25 4.92 -14.91
C HIS A 262 -19.82 6.08 -14.09
N LYS A 263 -21.04 5.92 -13.57
CA LYS A 263 -21.72 6.94 -12.75
C LYS A 263 -20.96 7.27 -11.48
N VAL A 264 -20.46 6.25 -10.77
CA VAL A 264 -19.67 6.42 -9.54
C VAL A 264 -18.35 7.14 -9.87
N THR A 265 -17.66 6.74 -10.94
CA THR A 265 -16.41 7.40 -11.36
C THR A 265 -16.62 8.88 -11.71
N GLU A 266 -17.72 9.21 -12.40
CA GLU A 266 -18.10 10.60 -12.71
C GLU A 266 -18.44 11.40 -11.45
N ALA A 267 -19.24 10.83 -10.53
CA ALA A 267 -19.64 11.47 -9.28
C ALA A 267 -18.42 11.77 -8.39
N ILE A 268 -17.50 10.81 -8.28
CA ILE A 268 -16.23 10.94 -7.59
C ILE A 268 -15.40 12.07 -8.22
N SER A 269 -15.23 12.04 -9.54
CA SER A 269 -14.47 13.08 -10.27
C SER A 269 -15.04 14.49 -10.03
N LEU A 270 -16.37 14.62 -10.01
CA LEU A 270 -17.07 15.86 -9.68
C LEU A 270 -16.86 16.30 -8.23
N GLN A 271 -16.87 15.37 -7.28
CA GLN A 271 -16.63 15.69 -5.86
C GLN A 271 -15.18 16.13 -5.60
N PHE A 272 -14.21 15.47 -6.22
CA PHE A 272 -12.79 15.84 -6.13
C PHE A 272 -12.51 17.19 -6.79
N SER A 273 -13.09 17.48 -7.97
CA SER A 273 -12.93 18.79 -8.60
C SER A 273 -13.48 19.94 -7.72
N LYS A 274 -14.66 19.75 -7.10
CA LYS A 274 -15.22 20.71 -6.14
C LYS A 274 -14.36 20.88 -4.89
N SER A 275 -13.83 19.78 -4.35
CA SER A 275 -12.94 19.82 -3.19
C SER A 275 -11.62 20.55 -3.51
N GLU A 276 -11.08 20.34 -4.71
CA GLU A 276 -9.87 21.04 -5.17
C GLU A 276 -10.14 22.54 -5.42
N GLU A 277 -11.28 22.89 -6.01
CA GLU A 277 -11.73 24.28 -6.14
C GLU A 277 -11.91 24.96 -4.77
N LEU A 278 -12.49 24.27 -3.79
CA LEU A 278 -12.63 24.76 -2.41
C LEU A 278 -11.26 24.91 -1.72
N ARG A 279 -10.33 23.97 -1.92
CA ARG A 279 -8.95 24.09 -1.40
C ARG A 279 -8.21 25.27 -2.03
N ARG A 280 -8.35 25.46 -3.35
CA ARG A 280 -7.80 26.63 -4.05
C ARG A 280 -8.44 27.93 -3.56
N ALA A 281 -9.76 27.97 -3.40
CA ALA A 281 -10.48 29.13 -2.88
C ALA A 281 -10.05 29.49 -1.44
N SER A 282 -9.88 28.50 -0.55
CA SER A 282 -9.32 28.72 0.80
C SER A 282 -7.88 29.21 0.76
N TYR A 283 -7.04 28.66 -0.12
CA TYR A 283 -5.66 29.14 -0.29
C TYR A 283 -5.61 30.61 -0.76
N TYR A 284 -6.48 31.00 -1.70
CA TYR A 284 -6.60 32.39 -2.14
C TYR A 284 -7.22 33.30 -1.07
N ALA A 285 -8.19 32.81 -0.29
CA ALA A 285 -8.79 33.57 0.81
C ALA A 285 -7.79 33.83 1.94
N CYS A 286 -6.93 32.86 2.27
CA CYS A 286 -5.86 33.05 3.25
C CYS A 286 -4.76 34.00 2.76
N ASN A 287 -4.43 34.00 1.46
CA ASN A 287 -3.40 34.88 0.89
C ASN A 287 -3.92 36.27 0.48
N ALA A 288 -5.24 36.48 0.43
CA ALA A 288 -5.84 37.79 0.21
C ALA A 288 -5.94 38.64 1.49
N GLY A 289 -5.62 38.07 2.67
CA GLY A 289 -5.70 38.73 3.97
C GLY A 289 -4.50 39.60 4.36
N ASP A 290 -3.38 39.53 3.64
CA ASP A 290 -2.12 40.22 4.01
C ASP A 290 -1.62 41.19 2.92
N PHE A 291 -2.50 42.10 2.48
CA PHE A 291 -2.10 43.25 1.64
C PHE A 291 -2.78 44.56 2.08
N THR A 292 -2.69 44.88 3.36
CA THR A 292 -2.72 46.27 3.84
C THR A 292 -1.53 46.52 4.75
N MET A 293 -0.36 46.64 4.14
CA MET A 293 0.76 47.37 4.74
C MET A 293 0.41 48.86 4.64
N GLU A 294 -0.27 49.39 5.66
CA GLU A 294 -0.30 50.82 5.88
C GLU A 294 1.10 51.26 6.28
N PHE A 295 1.72 52.05 5.41
CA PHE A 295 2.80 52.96 5.76
C PHE A 295 2.32 53.86 6.91
N PHE A 296 2.97 53.77 8.08
CA PHE A 296 3.45 54.89 8.89
C PHE A 296 4.41 54.39 9.98
#